data_AF-A0A1G3BIH7-F1
#
_entry.id   AF-A0A1G3BIH7-F1
#
_cell.length_a   1.000
_cell.length_b   1.000
_cell.length_c   1.000
_cell.angle_alpha   90.00
_cell.angle_beta   90.00
_cell.angle_gamma   90.00
#
_symmetry.space_group_name_H-M   'P 1'
#
loop_
_entity.id
_entity.type
_entity.pdbx_description
1 polymer ?
#
loop_
_entity_poly.entity_id
_entity_poly.type
_entity_poly.pdbx_seq_one_letter_code
_entity_poly.pdbx_strand_id
1 'polypeptide(L)'
;MDRVQQGVRQRLEKWLKNTPYRFNPDTSTVDTIIKGLALRKLKYGEEYCPCRVVNNEDKGKNKGIICPCIYHEEEIAQGGICFCGLFVGTNYKPE
;
A
#
# COMPACT_ATOMS: atom_id res chain seq x y z
N MET A 1 -16.84 -7.02 3.89
CA MET A 1 -15.44 -6.64 4.16
C MET A 1 -14.48 -7.50 3.34
N ASP A 2 -14.58 -8.83 3.44
CA ASP A 2 -13.61 -9.76 2.84
C ASP A 2 -13.47 -9.63 1.32
N ARG A 3 -14.59 -9.45 0.60
CA ARG A 3 -14.56 -9.18 -0.84
C ARG A 3 -13.75 -7.93 -1.21
N VAL A 4 -13.77 -6.90 -0.37
CA VAL A 4 -13.02 -5.66 -0.62
C VAL A 4 -11.53 -5.90 -0.40
N GLN A 5 -11.16 -6.63 0.65
CA GLN A 5 -9.77 -7.00 0.89
C GLN A 5 -9.22 -7.86 -0.26
N GLN A 6 -9.98 -8.85 -0.71
CA GLN A 6 -9.61 -9.68 -1.86
C GLN A 6 -9.43 -8.83 -3.13
N GLY A 7 -10.33 -7.87 -3.37
CA GLY A 7 -10.23 -6.95 -4.50
C GLY A 7 -8.99 -6.05 -4.43
N VAL A 8 -8.66 -5.52 -3.26
CA VAL A 8 -7.42 -4.74 -3.02
C VAL A 8 -6.21 -5.61 -3.32
N ARG A 9 -6.15 -6.81 -2.73
CA ARG A 9 -5.05 -7.76 -2.92
C ARG A 9 -4.84 -8.08 -4.41
N GLN A 10 -5.88 -8.47 -5.13
CA GLN A 10 -5.80 -8.83 -6.56
C GLN A 10 -5.35 -7.64 -7.43
N ARG A 11 -5.84 -6.43 -7.14
CA ARG A 11 -5.41 -5.21 -7.85
C ARG A 11 -3.91 -4.99 -7.67
N LEU A 12 -3.44 -5.09 -6.42
CA LEU A 12 -2.03 -4.91 -6.10
C LEU A 12 -1.15 -6.02 -6.68
N GLU A 13 -1.59 -7.28 -6.64
CA GLU A 13 -0.90 -8.39 -7.31
C GLU A 13 -0.75 -8.14 -8.81
N LYS A 14 -1.81 -7.64 -9.47
CA LYS A 14 -1.76 -7.29 -10.90
C LYS A 14 -0.79 -6.13 -11.17
N TRP A 15 -0.76 -5.13 -10.29
CA TRP A 15 0.20 -4.04 -10.40
C TRP A 15 1.63 -4.55 -10.22
N LEU A 16 1.89 -5.37 -9.19
CA LEU A 16 3.22 -5.92 -8.87
C LEU A 16 3.85 -6.70 -10.03
N LYS A 17 3.06 -7.41 -10.85
CA LYS A 17 3.54 -8.15 -12.03
C LYS A 17 4.34 -7.32 -13.02
N ASN A 18 4.17 -6.00 -13.04
CA ASN A 18 4.84 -5.08 -13.96
C ASN A 18 5.81 -4.13 -13.23
N THR A 19 6.23 -4.47 -12.02
CA THR A 19 7.11 -3.64 -11.19
C THR A 19 8.28 -4.46 -10.65
N PRO A 20 9.39 -3.83 -10.23
CA PRO A 20 10.49 -4.53 -9.55
C PRO A 20 10.17 -4.85 -8.08
N TYR A 21 8.97 -4.53 -7.60
CA TYR A 21 8.57 -4.72 -6.21
C TYR A 21 7.89 -6.07 -5.99
N ARG A 22 7.87 -6.51 -4.74
CA ARG A 22 7.08 -7.66 -4.27
C ARG A 22 6.38 -7.30 -2.96
N PHE A 23 5.40 -8.09 -2.56
CA PHE A 23 4.89 -7.99 -1.20
C PHE A 23 5.98 -8.33 -0.19
N ASN A 24 5.89 -7.72 1.00
CA ASN A 24 6.73 -8.10 2.13
C ASN A 24 6.54 -9.60 2.45
N PRO A 25 7.63 -10.36 2.69
CA PRO A 25 7.53 -11.77 3.07
C PRO A 25 6.77 -12.01 4.39
N ASP A 26 6.70 -11.02 5.29
CA ASP A 26 5.81 -11.10 6.45
C ASP A 26 4.34 -10.92 6.02
N THR A 27 3.66 -12.05 5.88
CA THR A 27 2.26 -12.11 5.45
C THR A 27 1.30 -11.44 6.43
N SER A 28 1.63 -11.41 7.73
CA SER A 28 0.82 -10.74 8.75
C SER A 28 0.80 -9.23 8.55
N THR A 29 1.96 -8.65 8.26
CA THR A 29 2.09 -7.23 7.88
C THR A 29 1.29 -6.95 6.61
N VAL A 30 1.45 -7.78 5.57
CA VAL A 30 0.72 -7.62 4.30
C VAL A 30 -0.79 -7.63 4.53
N ASP A 31 -1.31 -8.61 5.27
CA ASP A 31 -2.74 -8.74 5.54
C ASP A 31 -3.29 -7.55 6.35
N THR A 32 -2.52 -7.08 7.34
CA THR A 32 -2.87 -5.89 8.13
C THR A 32 -3.00 -4.65 7.25
N ILE A 33 -2.05 -4.42 6.35
CA ILE A 33 -2.09 -3.25 5.47
C ILE A 33 -3.19 -3.37 4.42
N ILE A 34 -3.41 -4.55 3.84
CA ILE A 34 -4.53 -4.78 2.90
C ILE A 34 -5.88 -4.54 3.57
N LYS A 35 -6.06 -4.99 4.81
CA LYS A 35 -7.25 -4.68 5.60
C LYS A 35 -7.40 -3.18 5.83
N GLY A 36 -6.32 -2.47 6.14
CA GLY A 36 -6.29 -1.01 6.26
C GLY A 36 -6.72 -0.30 4.98
N LEU A 37 -6.18 -0.70 3.83
CA LEU A 37 -6.56 -0.16 2.51
C LEU A 37 -8.04 -0.41 2.19
N ALA A 38 -8.54 -1.62 2.47
CA ALA A 38 -9.96 -1.96 2.28
C ALA A 38 -10.88 -1.10 3.16
N LEU A 39 -10.51 -0.87 4.42
CA LEU A 39 -11.23 0.04 5.33
C LEU A 39 -11.25 1.48 4.80
N ARG A 40 -10.11 1.96 4.27
CA ARG A 40 -10.03 3.30 3.67
C ARG A 40 -10.89 3.41 2.42
N LYS A 41 -10.92 2.39 1.57
CA LYS A 41 -11.79 2.31 0.39
C LYS A 41 -13.26 2.37 0.76
N LEU A 42 -13.67 1.57 1.75
CA LEU A 42 -15.05 1.58 2.25
C LEU A 42 -15.45 2.92 2.87
N LYS A 43 -14.54 3.57 3.60
CA LYS A 43 -14.84 4.83 4.30
C LYS A 43 -14.79 6.06 3.40
N TYR A 44 -13.82 6.13 2.50
CA TYR A 44 -13.52 7.36 1.73
C TYR A 44 -13.72 7.21 0.21
N GLY A 45 -13.96 5.99 -0.28
CA GLY A 45 -14.09 5.67 -1.71
C GLY A 45 -12.78 5.25 -2.39
N GLU A 46 -11.64 5.52 -1.76
CA GLU A 46 -10.31 5.29 -2.34
C GLU A 46 -9.40 4.49 -1.39
N GLU A 47 -8.43 3.77 -1.98
CA GLU A 47 -7.45 2.96 -1.26
C GLU A 47 -6.30 3.82 -0.72
N TYR A 48 -6.63 4.85 0.08
CA TYR A 48 -5.63 5.70 0.73
C TYR A 48 -4.71 4.88 1.64
N CYS A 49 -3.42 5.16 1.60
CA CYS A 49 -2.39 4.53 2.41
C CYS A 49 -2.77 4.64 3.90
N PRO A 50 -2.90 3.51 4.62
CA PRO A 50 -3.36 3.53 6.01
C PRO A 50 -2.36 4.21 6.96
N CYS A 51 -1.09 4.32 6.55
CA CYS A 51 0.00 4.95 7.29
C CYS A 51 0.19 6.45 6.97
N ARG A 52 -0.73 7.05 6.21
CA ARG A 52 -0.73 8.48 5.89
C ARG A 52 -2.04 9.13 6.35
N VAL A 53 -1.98 10.40 6.70
CA VAL A 53 -3.14 11.16 7.16
C VAL A 53 -3.98 11.57 5.96
N VAL A 54 -5.28 11.27 6.00
CA VAL A 54 -6.24 11.71 4.98
C VAL A 54 -6.71 13.11 5.37
N ASN A 55 -6.55 14.07 4.45
CA ASN A 55 -7.13 15.39 4.57
C ASN A 55 -8.66 15.31 4.31
N ASN A 56 -9.46 15.58 5.33
CA ASN A 56 -10.92 15.49 5.22
C ASN A 56 -11.56 16.76 4.62
N GLU A 57 -10.85 17.89 4.61
CA GLU A 57 -11.35 19.17 4.12
C GLU A 57 -11.12 19.33 2.61
N ASP A 58 -10.01 18.79 2.11
CA ASP A 58 -9.60 18.87 0.70
C ASP A 58 -9.15 17.50 0.18
N LYS A 59 -10.07 16.82 -0.53
CA LYS A 59 -9.79 15.52 -1.15
C LYS A 59 -8.71 15.60 -2.23
N GLY A 60 -8.51 16.76 -2.87
CA GLY A 60 -7.50 16.97 -3.90
C GLY A 60 -6.07 16.75 -3.37
N LYS A 61 -5.84 17.08 -2.09
CA LYS A 61 -4.55 16.87 -1.41
C LYS A 61 -4.23 15.41 -1.12
N ASN A 62 -5.21 14.50 -1.22
CA ASN A 62 -5.01 13.08 -0.91
C ASN A 62 -4.55 12.24 -2.10
N LYS A 63 -4.48 12.82 -3.32
CA LYS A 63 -4.09 12.07 -4.53
C LYS A 63 -2.76 11.33 -4.38
N GLY A 64 -1.77 11.98 -3.75
CA GLY A 64 -0.45 11.40 -3.54
C GLY A 64 -0.41 10.22 -2.57
N ILE A 65 -1.46 10.01 -1.76
CA ILE A 65 -1.51 8.94 -0.77
C ILE A 65 -2.43 7.78 -1.19
N ILE A 66 -3.00 7.78 -2.40
CA ILE A 66 -3.73 6.60 -2.93
C ILE A 66 -2.71 5.50 -3.20
N CYS A 67 -2.96 4.27 -2.74
CA CYS A 67 -2.03 3.16 -2.88
C CYS A 67 -2.01 2.60 -4.32
N PRO A 68 -0.84 2.33 -4.93
CA PRO A 68 0.52 2.65 -4.46
C PRO A 68 0.78 4.16 -4.42
N CYS A 69 1.18 4.69 -3.25
CA CYS A 69 1.35 6.13 -3.05
C CYS A 69 2.63 6.65 -3.69
N ILE A 70 2.75 7.93 -3.99
CA ILE A 70 3.93 8.49 -4.68
C ILE A 70 5.25 8.32 -3.91
N TYR A 71 5.18 8.04 -2.61
CA TYR A 71 6.34 7.94 -1.71
C TYR A 71 7.01 6.56 -1.73
N HIS A 72 6.29 5.50 -2.13
CA HIS A 72 6.79 4.14 -1.97
C HIS A 72 8.08 3.86 -2.76
N GLU A 73 8.25 4.51 -3.92
CA GLU A 73 9.42 4.29 -4.78
C GLU A 73 10.69 4.78 -4.09
N GLU A 74 10.66 6.00 -3.53
CA GLU A 74 11.79 6.59 -2.81
C GLU A 74 12.09 5.82 -1.52
N GLU A 75 11.06 5.47 -0.76
CA GLU A 75 11.19 4.69 0.48
C GLU A 75 11.84 3.32 0.22
N ILE A 76 11.43 2.63 -0.84
CA ILE A 76 12.03 1.35 -1.24
C ILE A 76 13.44 1.54 -1.79
N ALA A 77 13.70 2.59 -2.57
CA ALA A 77 15.04 2.87 -3.08
C ALA A 77 16.05 3.11 -1.94
N GLN A 78 15.65 3.84 -0.90
CA GLN A 78 16.50 4.18 0.24
C GLN A 78 16.61 3.05 1.27
N GLY A 79 15.50 2.40 1.62
CA GLY A 79 15.42 1.45 2.74
C GLY A 79 15.09 0.02 2.35
N GLY A 80 14.83 -0.25 1.07
CA GLY A 80 14.39 -1.56 0.58
C GLY A 80 12.94 -1.91 0.87
N ILE A 81 12.23 -1.10 1.64
CA ILE A 81 10.86 -1.35 2.08
C ILE A 81 10.05 -0.05 2.07
N CYS A 82 8.82 -0.12 1.60
CA CYS A 82 7.85 0.97 1.71
C CYS A 82 7.58 1.27 3.18
N PHE A 83 7.31 2.52 3.55
CA PHE A 83 7.12 2.94 4.94
C PHE A 83 6.04 2.14 5.68
N CYS A 84 4.98 1.70 4.98
CA CYS A 84 3.92 0.89 5.57
C CYS A 84 4.26 -0.60 5.70
N GLY A 85 5.40 -1.04 5.15
CA GLY A 85 5.81 -2.43 5.15
C GLY A 85 5.10 -3.32 4.14
N LEU A 86 4.30 -2.77 3.22
CA LEU A 86 3.53 -3.58 2.25
C LEU A 86 4.39 -4.09 1.10
N PHE A 87 5.21 -3.22 0.52
CA PHE A 87 6.05 -3.51 -0.64
C PHE A 87 7.51 -3.49 -0.26
N VAL A 88 8.28 -4.39 -0.86
CA VAL A 88 9.74 -4.45 -0.72
C VAL A 88 10.40 -4.49 -2.09
N GLY A 89 11.58 -3.89 -2.17
CA GLY A 89 12.42 -3.87 -3.37
C GLY A 89 13.37 -5.07 -3.44
N THR A 90 14.14 -5.12 -4.52
CA THR A 90 15.18 -6.15 -4.72
C THR A 90 16.32 -6.03 -3.71
N ASN A 91 16.56 -4.82 -3.18
CA ASN A 91 17.52 -4.48 -2.13
C ASN A 91 17.05 -4.83 -0.71
N TYR A 92 15.81 -5.32 -0.52
CA TYR A 92 15.30 -5.70 0.80
C TYR A 92 16.01 -6.92 1.35
N LYS A 93 16.52 -6.78 2.57
CA LYS A 93 17.09 -7.87 3.37
C LYS A 93 16.23 -8.03 4.64
N PRO A 94 15.49 -9.13 4.79
CA PRO A 94 14.84 -9.42 6.06
C PRO A 94 15.93 -9.61 7.14
N GLU A 95 15.67 -9.06 8.32
CA GLU A 95 16.51 -9.25 9.51
C GLU A 95 16.45 -10.70 10.01
#